data_AF-A0A1W9RWP2-F1
#
_entry.id   AF-A0A1W9RWP2-F1
#
_cell.length_a   1.000
_cell.length_b   1.000
_cell.length_c   1.000
_cell.angle_alpha   90.00
_cell.angle_beta   90.00
_cell.angle_gamma   90.00
#
_symmetry.space_group_name_H-M   'P 1'
#
loop_
_entity.id
_entity.type
_entity.pdbx_description
1 polymer ?
#
loop_
_entity_poly.entity_id
_entity_poly.type
_entity_poly.pdbx_seq_one_letter_code
_entity_poly.pdbx_strand_id
1 'polypeptide(L)'
;MNRFIKFSVLLMVVLLWGGLLFAQYPPADSCPPVISELMPYPGARGVPRDAEIRFNVREPTGCPASGIDTTTGHLEIWIGETRWLETDELRYEGYGYYCWVSWSGDSLPPGAHIRACVSISD
;
A
#
# COMPACT_ATOMS: atom_id res chain seq x y z
N MET A 1 -33.83 14.26 -34.77
CA MET A 1 -32.55 14.70 -34.15
C MET A 1 -32.87 15.23 -32.77
N ASN A 2 -32.77 14.43 -31.71
CA ASN A 2 -31.58 14.26 -30.84
C ASN A 2 -30.99 15.63 -30.41
N ARG A 3 -30.81 15.99 -29.13
CA ARG A 3 -30.94 15.34 -27.81
C ARG A 3 -31.07 16.49 -26.79
N PHE A 4 -31.81 16.26 -25.70
CA PHE A 4 -31.84 17.15 -24.54
C PHE A 4 -30.45 17.23 -23.90
N ILE A 5 -29.93 18.45 -23.67
CA ILE A 5 -28.75 18.69 -22.84
C ILE A 5 -29.25 19.10 -21.45
N LYS A 6 -29.06 18.22 -20.47
CA LYS A 6 -29.07 18.56 -19.05
C LYS A 6 -27.66 18.35 -18.54
N PHE A 7 -26.97 19.43 -18.16
CA PHE A 7 -25.90 19.36 -17.17
C PHE A 7 -26.05 20.54 -16.22
N SER A 8 -26.39 20.20 -14.98
CA SER A 8 -26.52 21.13 -13.87
C SER A 8 -25.14 21.59 -13.39
N VAL A 9 -25.01 22.91 -13.38
CA VAL A 9 -24.19 23.78 -12.52
C VAL A 9 -23.51 23.09 -11.31
N LEU A 10 -22.19 23.23 -11.20
CA LEU A 10 -21.63 23.87 -10.01
C LEU A 10 -20.49 24.83 -10.39
N LEU A 11 -20.87 26.09 -10.37
CA LEU A 11 -20.08 27.30 -10.41
C LEU A 11 -19.16 27.34 -9.17
N MET A 12 -17.84 27.40 -9.35
CA MET A 12 -16.95 28.06 -8.38
C MET A 12 -16.08 29.06 -9.14
N VAL A 13 -16.69 30.19 -9.46
CA VAL A 13 -15.97 31.44 -9.67
C VAL A 13 -15.53 31.91 -8.28
N VAL A 14 -14.27 31.69 -7.94
CA VAL A 14 -13.61 32.42 -6.84
C VAL A 14 -12.75 33.49 -7.48
N LEU A 15 -13.30 34.70 -7.58
CA LEU A 15 -12.55 35.90 -7.93
C LEU A 15 -12.43 36.76 -6.68
N LEU A 16 -11.17 37.12 -6.38
CA LEU A 16 -10.70 38.22 -5.53
C LEU A 16 -10.67 37.97 -4.02
N TRP A 17 -9.51 37.55 -3.50
CA TRP A 17 -8.58 38.33 -2.66
C TRP A 17 -7.39 37.43 -2.28
N GLY A 18 -6.23 37.65 -2.91
CA GLY A 18 -4.89 37.32 -2.39
C GLY A 18 -4.61 35.89 -1.90
N GLY A 19 -4.58 34.91 -2.80
CA GLY A 19 -4.01 33.60 -2.49
C GLY A 19 -4.19 32.64 -3.65
N LEU A 20 -3.18 32.52 -4.51
CA LEU A 20 -3.07 31.38 -5.42
C LEU A 20 -2.95 30.11 -4.56
N LEU A 21 -4.07 29.46 -4.28
CA LEU A 21 -4.06 28.06 -3.87
C LEU A 21 -3.66 27.27 -5.11
N PHE A 22 -2.35 27.11 -5.31
CA PHE A 22 -1.85 26.10 -6.23
C PHE A 22 -2.32 24.76 -5.68
N ALA A 23 -3.30 24.14 -6.35
CA ALA A 23 -3.55 22.72 -6.16
C ALA A 23 -2.27 22.00 -6.60
N GLN A 24 -1.41 21.67 -5.63
CA GLN A 24 -0.17 20.96 -5.88
C GLN A 24 -0.55 19.49 -6.02
N TYR A 25 -0.73 19.05 -7.28
CA TYR A 25 -0.85 17.63 -7.58
C TYR A 25 0.47 16.93 -7.19
N PRO A 26 0.41 15.69 -6.67
CA PRO A 26 1.62 14.90 -6.53
C PRO A 26 2.33 14.80 -7.89
N PRO A 27 3.67 14.70 -7.91
CA PRO A 27 4.39 14.46 -9.15
C PRO A 27 3.89 13.17 -9.81
N ALA A 28 4.09 13.05 -11.13
CA ALA A 28 3.77 11.80 -11.81
C ALA A 28 4.60 10.66 -11.21
N ASP A 29 3.93 9.58 -10.83
CA ASP A 29 4.59 8.36 -10.41
C ASP A 29 5.41 7.79 -11.58
N SER A 30 6.64 7.40 -11.26
CA SER A 30 7.63 6.90 -12.21
C SER A 30 8.48 5.76 -11.67
N CYS A 31 8.32 5.38 -10.40
CA CYS A 31 9.19 4.42 -9.75
C CYS A 31 8.42 3.63 -8.68
N PRO A 32 8.37 2.29 -8.78
CA PRO A 32 7.70 1.47 -7.78
C PRO A 32 8.27 1.66 -6.36
N PRO A 33 7.47 1.39 -5.32
CA PRO A 33 7.92 1.54 -3.95
C PRO A 33 8.92 0.44 -3.57
N VAL A 34 9.75 0.74 -2.58
CA VAL A 34 10.77 -0.18 -2.04
C VAL A 34 10.25 -0.86 -0.78
N ILE A 35 10.20 -2.20 -0.81
CA ILE A 35 9.91 -3.03 0.35
C ILE A 35 11.21 -3.42 1.07
N SER A 36 11.25 -3.31 2.38
CA SER A 36 12.42 -3.65 3.21
C SER A 36 12.03 -4.09 4.62
N GLU A 37 13.01 -4.48 5.45
CA GLU A 37 12.80 -4.83 6.86
C GLU A 37 11.71 -5.89 7.09
N LEU A 38 11.72 -6.93 6.26
CA LEU A 38 10.82 -8.07 6.35
C LEU A 38 11.00 -8.80 7.69
N MET A 39 9.91 -8.92 8.43
CA MET A 39 9.80 -9.60 9.71
C MET A 39 8.61 -10.58 9.68
N PRO A 40 8.75 -11.81 10.17
CA PRO A 40 10.01 -12.48 10.51
C PRO A 40 10.99 -12.47 9.34
N TYR A 41 12.28 -12.35 9.63
CA TYR A 41 13.30 -12.32 8.58
C TYR A 41 13.28 -13.63 7.77
N PRO A 42 13.54 -13.59 6.45
CA PRO A 42 13.60 -14.79 5.63
C PRO A 42 14.52 -15.85 6.22
N GLY A 43 14.00 -17.06 6.43
CA GLY A 43 14.73 -18.18 7.04
C GLY A 43 14.68 -18.23 8.58
N ALA A 44 13.95 -17.33 9.25
CA ALA A 44 13.72 -17.38 10.68
C ALA A 44 13.13 -18.73 11.14
N ARG A 45 13.55 -19.18 12.32
CA ARG A 45 13.08 -20.42 12.96
C ARG A 45 12.55 -20.13 14.35
N GLY A 46 11.67 -21.00 14.85
CA GLY A 46 11.05 -20.83 16.17
C GLY A 46 10.13 -19.60 16.26
N VAL A 47 9.61 -19.16 15.12
CA VAL A 47 8.68 -18.03 15.05
C VAL A 47 7.35 -18.44 15.72
N PRO A 48 6.80 -17.61 16.62
CA PRO A 48 5.47 -17.82 17.18
C PRO A 48 4.42 -17.98 16.06
N ARG A 49 3.43 -18.84 16.28
CA ARG A 49 2.42 -19.17 15.26
C ARG A 49 1.49 -18.00 14.93
N ASP A 50 1.38 -17.07 15.87
CA ASP A 50 0.63 -15.82 15.84
C ASP A 50 1.53 -14.60 15.56
N ALA A 51 2.77 -14.83 15.10
CA ALA A 51 3.67 -13.73 14.77
C ALA A 51 3.11 -12.90 13.60
N GLU A 52 3.13 -11.59 13.80
CA GLU A 52 2.79 -10.60 12.78
C GLU A 52 3.82 -10.59 11.66
N ILE A 53 3.35 -10.57 10.40
CA ILE A 53 4.19 -10.27 9.24
C ILE A 53 4.32 -8.75 9.14
N ARG A 54 5.55 -8.23 9.11
CA ARG A 54 5.85 -6.79 9.08
C ARG A 54 6.89 -6.44 8.04
N PHE A 55 6.77 -5.27 7.44
CA PHE A 55 7.76 -4.73 6.51
C PHE A 55 7.62 -3.22 6.36
N ASN A 56 8.68 -2.58 5.90
CA ASN A 56 8.71 -1.18 5.51
C ASN A 56 8.44 -1.02 4.03
N VAL A 57 7.65 0.00 3.70
CA VAL A 57 7.42 0.46 2.34
C VAL A 57 7.84 1.92 2.28
N ARG A 58 8.63 2.27 1.27
CA ARG A 58 9.08 3.65 1.07
C ARG A 58 9.22 3.99 -0.39
N GLU A 59 9.10 5.28 -0.69
CA GLU A 59 9.53 5.85 -1.96
C GLU A 59 11.03 5.58 -2.22
N PRO A 60 11.41 5.23 -3.46
CA PRO A 60 12.82 5.08 -3.81
C PRO A 60 13.55 6.43 -3.82
N THR A 61 14.80 6.42 -3.38
CA THR A 61 15.66 7.61 -3.47
C THR A 61 15.99 7.92 -4.93
N GLY A 62 15.83 9.17 -5.34
CA GLY A 62 16.15 9.62 -6.71
C GLY A 62 14.96 9.67 -7.66
N CYS A 63 13.76 9.35 -7.17
CA CYS A 63 12.50 9.52 -7.90
C CYS A 63 11.65 10.65 -7.30
N PRO A 64 10.77 11.29 -8.08
CA PRO A 64 9.75 12.19 -7.54
C PRO A 64 8.83 11.43 -6.60
N ALA A 65 8.65 11.93 -5.38
CA ALA A 65 7.81 11.26 -4.39
C ALA A 65 6.33 11.52 -4.68
N SER A 66 5.67 10.53 -5.30
CA SER A 66 4.24 10.53 -5.68
C SER A 66 3.31 10.14 -4.53
N GLY A 67 3.84 9.41 -3.55
CA GLY A 67 3.10 8.85 -2.42
C GLY A 67 2.82 7.37 -2.61
N ILE A 68 2.69 6.63 -1.50
CA ILE A 68 2.36 5.20 -1.50
C ILE A 68 0.85 5.02 -1.53
N ASP A 69 0.32 4.24 -2.49
CA ASP A 69 -1.10 3.86 -2.53
C ASP A 69 -1.38 2.68 -1.59
N THR A 70 -1.81 3.01 -0.37
CA THR A 70 -2.17 2.02 0.67
C THR A 70 -3.40 1.17 0.33
N THR A 71 -4.10 1.44 -0.77
CA THR A 71 -5.25 0.65 -1.21
C THR A 71 -4.88 -0.52 -2.12
N THR A 72 -3.62 -0.58 -2.57
CA THR A 72 -3.14 -1.59 -3.53
C THR A 72 -2.37 -2.74 -2.88
N GLY A 73 -2.16 -2.67 -1.57
CA GLY A 73 -1.35 -3.67 -0.88
C GLY A 73 -2.00 -5.05 -0.83
N HIS A 74 -1.18 -6.05 -1.12
CA HIS A 74 -1.59 -7.44 -1.23
C HIS A 74 -0.56 -8.35 -0.57
N LEU A 75 -1.06 -9.35 0.16
CA LEU A 75 -0.25 -10.37 0.83
C LEU A 75 -0.74 -11.77 0.44
N GLU A 76 0.20 -12.63 0.10
CA GLU A 76 -0.02 -14.06 0.00
C GLU A 76 0.86 -14.83 0.98
N ILE A 77 0.28 -15.82 1.66
CA ILE A 77 1.03 -16.79 2.47
C ILE A 77 0.91 -18.17 1.83
N TRP A 78 2.05 -18.77 1.55
CA TRP A 78 2.18 -20.09 0.97
C TRP A 78 2.79 -21.06 1.98
N ILE A 79 2.26 -22.28 2.04
CA ILE A 79 2.83 -23.39 2.81
C ILE A 79 3.18 -24.50 1.82
N GLY A 80 4.48 -24.72 1.61
CA GLY A 80 4.94 -25.53 0.49
C GLY A 80 4.50 -24.93 -0.84
N GLU A 81 3.78 -25.71 -1.66
CA GLU A 81 3.24 -25.28 -2.96
C GLU A 81 1.78 -24.81 -2.89
N THR A 82 1.16 -24.83 -1.71
CA THR A 82 -0.24 -24.44 -1.54
C THR A 82 -0.34 -22.99 -1.05
N ARG A 83 -1.11 -22.16 -1.76
CA ARG A 83 -1.50 -20.85 -1.25
C ARG A 83 -2.51 -21.03 -0.12
N TRP A 84 -2.10 -20.63 1.08
CA TRP A 84 -2.89 -20.78 2.30
C TRP A 84 -3.75 -19.54 2.56
N LEU A 85 -3.22 -18.36 2.25
CA LEU A 85 -3.91 -17.07 2.40
C LEU A 85 -3.62 -16.17 1.21
N GLU A 86 -4.61 -15.36 0.85
CA GLU A 86 -4.53 -14.22 -0.04
C GLU A 86 -5.42 -13.12 0.55
N THR A 87 -4.89 -11.92 0.76
CA THR A 87 -5.62 -10.83 1.42
C THR A 87 -5.05 -9.46 1.09
N ASP A 88 -5.92 -8.46 1.09
CA ASP A 88 -5.66 -7.01 1.03
C ASP A 88 -5.85 -6.33 2.41
N GLU A 89 -6.18 -7.09 3.47
CA GLU A 89 -6.43 -6.59 4.82
C GLU A 89 -5.12 -6.29 5.56
N LEU A 90 -4.41 -5.26 5.13
CA LEU A 90 -3.14 -4.83 5.70
C LEU A 90 -3.32 -3.62 6.64
N ARG A 91 -2.58 -3.62 7.76
CA ARG A 91 -2.49 -2.45 8.65
C ARG A 91 -1.34 -1.56 8.21
N TYR A 92 -1.61 -0.27 8.08
CA TYR A 92 -0.62 0.73 7.73
C TYR A 92 -0.38 1.69 8.92
N GLU A 93 0.87 1.86 9.28
CA GLU A 93 1.33 2.83 10.28
C GLU A 93 2.30 3.81 9.61
N GLY A 94 1.83 5.01 9.34
CA GLY A 94 2.54 6.02 8.55
C GLY A 94 1.66 6.60 7.46
N TYR A 95 2.20 7.57 6.71
CA TYR A 95 1.50 8.21 5.59
C TYR A 95 2.49 8.89 4.64
N GLY A 96 2.06 9.10 3.40
CA GLY A 96 2.86 9.77 2.37
C GLY A 96 3.88 8.84 1.74
N TYR A 97 5.16 9.02 2.09
CA TYR A 97 6.31 8.43 1.38
C TYR A 97 6.96 7.25 2.12
N TYR A 98 6.43 6.91 3.29
CA TYR A 98 6.94 5.86 4.15
C TYR A 98 5.81 5.31 5.02
N CYS A 99 5.69 3.99 5.09
CA CYS A 99 4.80 3.33 6.03
C CYS A 99 5.37 1.98 6.50
N TRP A 100 5.08 1.68 7.76
CA TRP A 100 5.13 0.33 8.27
C TRP A 100 3.85 -0.39 7.86
N VAL A 101 3.99 -1.56 7.27
CA VAL A 101 2.88 -2.41 6.88
C VAL A 101 2.95 -3.68 7.71
N SER A 102 1.79 -4.08 8.22
CA SER A 102 1.70 -5.28 9.02
C SER A 102 0.43 -6.08 8.76
N TRP A 103 0.53 -7.38 8.98
CA TRP A 103 -0.58 -8.30 8.92
C TRP A 103 -0.51 -9.28 10.09
N SER A 104 -1.63 -9.40 10.79
CA SER A 104 -1.87 -10.42 11.81
C SER A 104 -3.17 -11.13 11.48
N GLY A 105 -3.16 -12.45 11.42
CA GLY A 105 -4.37 -13.24 11.22
C GLY A 105 -4.36 -14.52 12.04
N ASP A 106 -5.02 -15.55 11.51
CA ASP A 106 -5.10 -16.84 12.18
C ASP A 106 -3.73 -17.46 12.43
N SER A 107 -3.62 -18.22 13.52
CA SER A 107 -2.38 -18.92 13.87
C SER A 107 -1.96 -19.89 12.77
N LEU A 108 -0.75 -19.71 12.25
CA LEU A 108 -0.16 -20.60 11.25
C LEU A 108 -0.08 -22.04 11.78
N PRO A 109 -0.15 -23.07 10.91
CA PRO A 109 0.00 -24.45 11.35
C PRO A 109 1.36 -24.69 12.05
N PRO A 110 1.41 -25.53 13.10
CA PRO A 110 2.65 -25.82 13.80
C PRO A 110 3.66 -26.49 12.87
N GLY A 111 4.90 -25.99 12.88
CA GLY A 111 5.98 -26.52 12.02
C GLY A 111 5.89 -26.12 10.54
N ALA A 112 4.96 -25.23 10.16
CA ALA A 112 4.85 -24.79 8.78
C ALA A 112 6.10 -24.02 8.32
N HIS A 113 6.58 -24.35 7.13
CA HIS A 113 7.52 -23.53 6.37
C HIS A 113 6.71 -22.63 5.45
N ILE A 114 6.72 -21.32 5.74
CA ILE A 114 5.96 -20.35 4.97
C ILE A 114 6.82 -19.60 3.96
N ARG A 115 6.19 -19.18 2.88
CA ARG A 115 6.67 -18.12 1.98
C ARG A 115 5.62 -17.02 1.97
N ALA A 116 5.99 -15.82 2.41
CA ALA A 116 5.16 -14.63 2.30
C ALA A 116 5.55 -13.87 1.03
N CYS A 117 4.56 -13.49 0.21
CA CYS A 117 4.74 -12.64 -0.96
C CYS A 117 3.93 -11.36 -0.75
N VAL A 118 4.58 -10.22 -0.90
CA VAL A 118 3.98 -8.91 -0.68
C VAL A 118 4.13 -8.06 -1.94
N SER A 119 3.09 -7.31 -2.29
CA SER A 119 3.13 -6.34 -3.39
C SER A 119 2.29 -5.12 -3.04
N ILE A 120 2.82 -3.94 -3.32
CA ILE A 120 2.17 -2.64 -3.15
C ILE A 120 2.57 -1.77 -4.34
N SER A 121 1.64 -0.98 -4.83
CA SER A 121 1.85 0.04 -5.85
C SER A 121 1.74 1.44 -5.25
N ASP A 122 2.17 2.42 -6.03
CA ASP A 122 1.96 3.86 -5.89
C ASP A 122 1.13 4.45 -7.03
#